data_AF-W1XNQ6-F1
#
_entry.id   AF-W1XNQ6-F1
#
_cell.length_a   1.000
_cell.length_b   1.000
_cell.length_c   1.000
_cell.angle_alpha   90.00
_cell.angle_beta   90.00
_cell.angle_gamma   90.00
#
_symmetry.space_group_name_H-M   'P 1'
#
loop_
_entity.id
_entity.type
_entity.pdbx_description
1 polymer ?
#
loop_
_entity_poly.entity_id
_entity_poly.type
_entity_poly.pdbx_seq_one_letter_code
_entity_poly.pdbx_strand_id
1 'polypeptide(L)'
;EKVINKNDLKAFIAFPSSLYPDDPNWIPPLFIERNEHLSAKNPGTDHIIWQAWVAKKAGQIVGRITAQIDTLHRERYGKDTGHFG
;
A
#
# COMPACT_ATOMS: atom_id res chain seq x y z
N GLU A 1 -0.60 10.28 -7.57
CA GLU A 1 -0.58 9.41 -8.76
C GLU A 1 -0.91 7.98 -8.38
N LYS A 2 -1.62 7.25 -9.26
CA LYS A 2 -1.91 5.82 -9.05
C LYS A 2 -0.64 4.99 -9.24
N VAL A 3 -0.45 3.99 -8.40
CA VAL A 3 0.55 2.94 -8.59
C VAL A 3 -0.02 1.91 -9.57
N ILE A 4 0.53 1.82 -10.77
CA ILE A 4 -0.04 0.98 -11.85
C ILE A 4 0.93 -0.07 -12.39
N ASN A 5 2.23 0.12 -12.16
CA ASN A 5 3.25 -0.81 -12.63
C ASN A 5 4.20 -1.25 -11.49
N LYS A 6 5.08 -2.21 -11.79
CA LYS A 6 6.03 -2.78 -10.82
C LYS A 6 7.03 -1.76 -10.28
N ASN A 7 7.45 -0.78 -11.09
CA ASN A 7 8.39 0.26 -10.67
C ASN A 7 7.72 1.23 -9.69
N ASP A 8 6.49 1.62 -9.97
CA ASP A 8 5.68 2.43 -9.06
C ASP A 8 5.48 1.70 -7.72
N LEU A 9 5.19 0.40 -7.76
CA LEU A 9 4.99 -0.41 -6.56
C LEU A 9 6.28 -0.52 -5.74
N LYS A 10 7.43 -0.69 -6.40
CA LYS A 10 8.73 -0.69 -5.73
C LYS A 10 9.00 0.65 -5.05
N ALA A 11 8.72 1.77 -5.71
CA ALA A 11 8.86 3.10 -5.13
C ALA A 11 7.90 3.31 -3.95
N PHE A 12 6.65 2.84 -4.08
CA PHE A 12 5.65 2.85 -3.02
C PHE A 12 6.10 2.06 -1.78
N ILE A 13 6.66 0.85 -1.96
CA ILE A 13 7.17 0.00 -0.87
C ILE A 13 8.40 0.63 -0.20
N ALA A 14 9.29 1.25 -0.98
CA ALA A 14 10.53 1.82 -0.47
C ALA A 14 10.34 3.15 0.28
N PHE A 15 9.32 3.94 -0.05
CA PHE A 15 9.12 5.29 0.48
C PHE A 15 9.19 5.43 2.02
N PRO A 16 8.59 4.54 2.84
CA PRO A 16 8.73 4.63 4.30
C PRO A 16 10.19 4.65 4.78
N SER A 17 11.09 3.94 4.10
CA SER A 17 12.52 3.92 4.47
C SER A 17 13.20 5.28 4.24
N SER A 18 12.70 6.10 3.31
CA SER A 18 13.21 7.47 3.10
C SER A 18 12.75 8.46 4.16
N LEU A 19 11.76 8.12 4.99
CA LEU A 19 11.28 8.99 6.08
C LEU A 19 12.15 8.89 7.33
N TYR A 20 12.89 7.79 7.49
CA TYR A 20 13.66 7.48 8.69
C TYR A 20 15.12 7.13 8.38
N PRO A 21 15.86 7.96 7.59
CA PRO A 21 17.22 7.63 7.18
C PRO A 21 18.21 7.56 8.35
N ASP A 22 17.98 8.37 9.39
CA ASP A 22 18.89 8.54 10.53
C ASP A 22 18.31 8.00 11.84
N ASP A 23 17.16 7.31 11.81
CA ASP A 23 16.57 6.72 13.02
C ASP A 23 17.24 5.36 13.32
N PRO A 24 18.03 5.26 14.41
CA PRO A 24 18.72 4.01 14.74
C PRO A 24 17.78 2.86 15.14
N ASN A 25 16.51 3.16 15.43
CA ASN A 25 15.50 2.18 15.81
C ASN A 25 14.58 1.80 14.65
N TRP A 26 14.75 2.41 13.47
CA TRP A 26 13.96 2.04 12.30
C TRP A 26 14.40 0.68 11.76
N ILE A 27 13.43 -0.23 11.66
CA ILE A 27 13.63 -1.55 11.06
C ILE A 27 12.83 -1.61 9.76
N PRO A 28 13.47 -1.66 8.58
CA PRO A 28 12.74 -1.72 7.33
C PRO A 28 11.99 -3.06 7.21
N PRO A 29 10.79 -3.07 6.60
CA PRO A 29 10.09 -4.31 6.34
C PRO A 29 10.84 -5.17 5.31
N LEU A 30 10.60 -6.47 5.31
CA LEU A 30 11.10 -7.35 4.26
C LEU A 30 10.41 -7.01 2.93
N PHE A 31 11.15 -6.54 1.93
CA PHE A 31 10.55 -6.09 0.68
C PHE A 31 9.88 -7.23 -0.10
N ILE A 32 10.37 -8.47 0.03
CA ILE A 32 9.72 -9.64 -0.58
C ILE A 32 8.32 -9.82 -0.01
N GLU A 33 8.19 -9.79 1.32
CA GLU A 33 6.92 -9.96 2.02
C GLU A 33 5.92 -8.83 1.68
N ARG A 34 6.39 -7.57 1.59
CA ARG A 34 5.56 -6.46 1.13
C ARG A 34 5.12 -6.59 -0.33
N ASN A 35 5.99 -7.10 -1.22
CA ASN A 35 5.62 -7.36 -2.61
C ASN A 35 4.57 -8.48 -2.71
N GLU A 36 4.72 -9.56 -1.95
CA GLU A 36 3.75 -10.66 -1.95
C GLU A 36 2.40 -10.20 -1.37
N HIS A 37 2.41 -9.44 -0.28
CA HIS A 37 1.22 -8.87 0.33
C HIS A 37 0.46 -7.91 -0.60
N LEU A 38 1.16 -7.18 -1.47
CA LEU A 38 0.57 -6.28 -2.46
C LEU A 38 0.47 -6.92 -3.85
N SER A 39 0.30 -8.25 -3.90
CA SER A 39 0.13 -9.02 -5.13
C SER A 39 -1.03 -9.98 -5.01
N ALA A 40 -1.34 -10.68 -6.10
CA ALA A 40 -2.35 -11.74 -6.13
C ALA A 40 -2.04 -12.94 -5.21
N LYS A 41 -0.83 -13.00 -4.61
CA LYS A 41 -0.49 -14.01 -3.60
C LYS A 41 -1.13 -13.75 -2.24
N ASN A 42 -1.64 -12.54 -2.00
CA ASN A 42 -2.32 -12.22 -0.76
C ASN A 42 -3.64 -13.02 -0.68
N PRO A 43 -3.91 -13.80 0.40
CA PRO A 43 -5.17 -14.52 0.56
C PRO A 43 -6.41 -13.63 0.53
N GLY A 44 -6.25 -12.33 0.82
CA GLY A 44 -7.29 -11.32 0.71
C GLY A 44 -7.76 -11.02 -0.72
N THR A 45 -7.01 -11.43 -1.75
CA THR A 45 -7.26 -11.00 -3.15
C THR A 45 -8.66 -11.40 -3.66
N ASP A 46 -9.25 -12.47 -3.12
CA ASP A 46 -10.57 -12.96 -3.55
C ASP A 46 -11.73 -12.04 -3.12
N HIS A 47 -11.54 -11.24 -2.07
CA HIS A 47 -12.59 -10.41 -1.48
C HIS A 47 -12.16 -8.95 -1.22
N ILE A 48 -10.88 -8.64 -1.41
CA ILE A 48 -10.33 -7.30 -1.23
C ILE A 48 -9.90 -6.74 -2.58
N ILE A 49 -10.58 -5.67 -2.99
CA ILE A 49 -10.15 -4.84 -4.10
C ILE A 49 -9.41 -3.65 -3.51
N TRP A 50 -8.17 -3.43 -3.90
CA TRP A 50 -7.35 -2.34 -3.39
C TRP A 50 -6.63 -1.58 -4.51
N GLN A 51 -6.21 -0.37 -4.19
CA GLN A 51 -5.35 0.45 -5.03
C GLN A 51 -4.39 1.24 -4.15
N ALA A 52 -3.16 1.45 -4.64
CA ALA A 52 -2.18 2.32 -4.01
C ALA A 52 -1.99 3.63 -4.79
N TRP A 53 -1.62 4.68 -4.06
CA TRP A 53 -1.25 5.97 -4.62
C TRP A 53 0.00 6.52 -3.93
N VAL A 54 0.74 7.35 -4.66
CA VAL A 54 1.82 8.18 -4.13
C VAL A 54 1.49 9.66 -4.30
N ALA A 55 1.85 10.48 -3.32
CA ALA A 55 1.83 11.92 -3.42
C ALA A 55 3.21 12.41 -3.88
N LYS A 56 3.25 13.35 -4.83
CA LYS A 56 4.51 13.92 -5.35
C LYS A 56 4.54 15.43 -5.19
N LYS A 57 5.70 15.96 -4.82
CA LYS A 57 6.02 17.39 -4.80
C LYS A 57 7.32 17.59 -5.59
N ALA A 58 7.29 18.42 -6.63
CA ALA A 58 8.45 18.63 -7.53
C ALA A 58 9.08 17.32 -8.04
N GLY A 59 8.25 16.33 -8.40
CA GLY A 59 8.71 15.02 -8.88
C GLY A 59 9.16 14.03 -7.79
N GLN A 60 9.38 14.48 -6.56
CA GLN A 60 9.75 13.63 -5.42
C GLN A 60 8.52 13.08 -4.72
N ILE A 61 8.56 11.79 -4.33
CA ILE A 61 7.52 11.18 -3.52
C ILE A 61 7.59 11.77 -2.10
N VAL A 62 6.45 12.24 -1.59
CA VAL A 62 6.31 12.85 -0.25
C VAL A 62 5.23 12.18 0.59
N GLY A 63 4.56 11.17 0.05
CA GLY A 63 3.50 10.45 0.75
C GLY A 63 3.03 9.24 -0.03
N ARG A 64 2.36 8.32 0.65
CA ARG A 64 1.72 7.16 0.05
C ARG A 64 0.46 6.79 0.82
N ILE A 65 -0.49 6.17 0.15
CA ILE A 65 -1.73 5.68 0.76
C ILE A 65 -2.28 4.47 -0.01
N THR A 66 -2.94 3.55 0.67
CA THR A 66 -3.80 2.54 0.06
C THR A 66 -5.26 2.85 0.33
N ALA A 67 -6.13 2.38 -0.55
CA ALA A 67 -7.55 2.30 -0.26
C ALA A 67 -8.05 0.94 -0.73
N GLN A 68 -9.01 0.38 0.01
CA GLN A 68 -9.48 -0.96 -0.20
C GLN A 68 -10.96 -1.10 0.15
N ILE A 69 -11.63 -1.99 -0.58
CA ILE A 69 -12.99 -2.44 -0.32
C ILE A 69 -12.89 -3.93 -0.03
N ASP A 70 -13.37 -4.33 1.14
CA ASP A 70 -13.49 -5.73 1.57
C ASP A 70 -14.95 -6.14 1.49
N THR A 71 -15.27 -7.10 0.62
CA THR A 71 -16.64 -7.59 0.43
C THR A 71 -17.15 -8.34 1.67
N LEU A 72 -16.30 -9.09 2.39
CA LEU A 72 -16.68 -9.80 3.61
C LEU A 72 -16.99 -8.81 4.74
N HIS A 73 -16.23 -7.72 4.84
CA HIS A 73 -16.55 -6.64 5.78
C HIS A 73 -17.91 -6.01 5.45
N ARG A 74 -18.19 -5.73 4.17
CA ARG A 74 -19.47 -5.15 3.73
C ARG A 74 -20.67 -6.05 4.01
N GLU A 75 -20.51 -7.37 3.83
CA GLU A 75 -21.54 -8.37 4.15
C GLU A 75 -21.93 -8.32 5.62
N ARG A 76 -20.96 -8.12 6.51
CA ARG A 76 -21.17 -8.14 7.96
C ARG A 76 -21.62 -6.80 8.56
N TYR A 77 -21.09 -5.69 8.06
CA TYR A 77 -21.21 -4.39 8.72
C TYR A 77 -21.94 -3.31 7.92
N GLY A 78 -22.29 -3.59 6.66
CA GLY A 78 -23.06 -2.68 5.83
C GLY A 78 -22.42 -2.40 4.48
N LYS A 79 -23.30 -2.18 3.51
CA LYS A 79 -22.94 -1.77 2.14
C LYS A 79 -22.35 -0.34 2.20
N ASP A 80 -21.49 -0.01 1.25
CA ASP A 80 -20.87 1.33 1.13
C ASP A 80 -19.73 1.68 2.09
N THR A 81 -19.10 0.68 2.71
CA THR A 81 -17.87 0.86 3.51
C THR A 81 -16.60 0.67 2.67
N GLY A 82 -15.49 1.25 3.13
CA GLY A 82 -14.14 1.13 2.56
C GLY A 82 -13.10 1.59 3.57
N HIS A 83 -11.87 1.13 3.41
CA HIS A 83 -10.76 1.43 4.33
C HIS A 83 -9.61 2.10 3.57
N PHE A 84 -8.86 2.94 4.24
CA PHE A 84 -7.68 3.59 3.69
C PHE A 84 -6.60 3.75 4.75
N GLY A 85 -5.34 3.77 4.32
CA GLY A 85 -4.16 3.85 5.19
C GLY A 85 -2.88 3.45 4.49
#